data_AF-A0AAU5L2U9-F1
#
_entry.id   AF-A0AAU5L2U9-F1
#
_cell.length_a   1.000
_cell.length_b   1.000
_cell.length_c   1.000
_cell.angle_alpha   90.00
_cell.angle_beta   90.00
_cell.angle_gamma   90.00
#
_symmetry.space_group_name_H-M   'P 1'
#
loop_
_entity.id
_entity.type
_entity.pdbx_description
1 polymer ?
#
loop_
_entity_poly.entity_id
_entity_poly.type
_entity_poly.pdbx_seq_one_letter_code
_entity_poly.pdbx_strand_id
1 'polypeptide(L)'
;MSAGTTTPQLPEGRYGRRGDRESDRRLKVAGAVCGVLGLGLVAWLGGSYLIRETTINGSVPSFQAVSDTEVQLHLAVRKSDGTAGSCTVRSQGENGAVVGVADFPVPAGGGDYDAVVSLRTTARGTTAELLGCTPAK
;
A
#
# COMPACT_ATOMS: atom_id res chain seq x y z
N MET A 1 -50.79 61.22 11.32
CA MET A 1 -49.46 60.95 11.89
C MET A 1 -48.87 59.76 11.16
N SER A 2 -47.90 59.97 10.27
CA SER A 2 -47.20 58.87 9.59
C SER A 2 -45.73 58.96 9.95
N ALA A 3 -45.24 57.98 10.70
CA ALA A 3 -43.84 57.86 11.05
C ALA A 3 -43.08 57.23 9.87
N GLY A 4 -42.17 57.98 9.26
CA GLY A 4 -41.24 57.45 8.27
C GLY A 4 -40.12 56.69 8.97
N THR A 5 -39.99 55.39 8.69
CA THR A 5 -38.88 54.55 9.12
C THR A 5 -37.69 54.72 8.17
N THR A 6 -36.75 55.59 8.53
CA THR A 6 -35.45 55.68 7.84
C THR A 6 -34.58 54.50 8.23
N THR A 7 -34.31 53.59 7.30
CA THR A 7 -33.34 52.51 7.49
C THR A 7 -31.92 53.09 7.45
N PRO A 8 -31.07 52.89 8.48
CA PRO A 8 -29.71 53.42 8.47
C PRO A 8 -28.89 52.78 7.35
N GLN A 9 -28.33 53.59 6.45
CA GLN A 9 -27.31 53.15 5.49
C GLN A 9 -25.95 53.08 6.18
N LEU A 10 -25.26 51.94 6.08
CA LEU A 10 -23.95 51.75 6.69
C LEU A 10 -22.87 52.59 5.96
N PRO A 11 -21.90 53.19 6.67
CA PRO A 11 -20.84 53.99 6.06
C PRO A 11 -19.99 53.19 5.05
N GLU A 12 -20.05 53.60 3.79
CA GLU A 12 -19.19 53.11 2.71
C GLU A 12 -17.74 53.55 2.99
N GLY A 13 -16.82 52.60 3.14
CA GLY A 13 -15.38 52.89 3.24
C GLY A 13 -14.68 52.42 4.52
N ARG A 14 -15.42 52.01 5.58
CA ARG A 14 -14.79 51.42 6.79
C ARG A 14 -14.71 49.89 6.75
N TYR A 15 -15.60 49.24 6.01
CA TYR A 15 -15.59 47.80 5.78
C TYR A 15 -15.35 47.55 4.29
N GLY A 16 -14.13 47.13 3.95
CA GLY A 16 -13.64 46.95 2.58
C GLY A 16 -14.29 45.79 1.84
N ARG A 17 -15.60 45.87 1.55
CA ARG A 17 -16.38 44.81 0.88
C ARG A 17 -15.89 44.44 -0.54
N ARG A 18 -15.01 45.25 -1.15
CA ARG A 18 -14.29 44.89 -2.38
C ARG A 18 -13.09 43.96 -2.13
N GLY A 19 -12.33 44.18 -1.06
CA GLY A 19 -11.20 43.32 -0.67
C GLY A 19 -11.66 41.92 -0.23
N ASP A 20 -12.81 41.84 0.44
CA ASP A 20 -13.39 40.57 0.90
C ASP A 20 -13.75 39.66 -0.28
N ARG A 21 -14.35 40.18 -1.36
CA ARG A 21 -14.70 39.37 -2.54
C ARG A 21 -13.47 38.87 -3.29
N GLU A 22 -12.41 39.66 -3.34
CA GLU A 22 -11.18 39.28 -4.03
C GLU A 22 -10.39 38.26 -3.21
N SER A 23 -10.30 38.43 -1.89
CA SER A 23 -9.75 37.44 -0.95
C SER A 23 -10.54 36.14 -0.98
N ASP A 24 -11.87 36.19 -0.97
CA ASP A 24 -12.73 35.00 -1.09
C ASP A 24 -12.46 34.24 -2.39
N ARG A 25 -12.29 34.97 -3.50
CA ARG A 25 -11.97 34.35 -4.79
C ARG A 25 -10.58 33.71 -4.77
N ARG A 26 -9.59 34.38 -4.19
CA ARG A 26 -8.21 33.86 -4.03
C ARG A 26 -8.19 32.62 -3.15
N LEU A 27 -8.92 32.62 -2.04
CA LEU A 27 -9.05 31.48 -1.13
C LEU A 27 -9.75 30.28 -1.80
N LYS A 28 -10.81 30.53 -2.58
CA LYS A 28 -11.46 29.46 -3.36
C LYS A 28 -10.55 28.87 -4.42
N VAL A 29 -9.77 29.70 -5.12
CA VAL A 29 -8.78 29.23 -6.11
C VAL A 29 -7.68 28.45 -5.43
N ALA A 30 -7.10 28.97 -4.35
CA ALA A 30 -6.07 28.27 -3.58
C ALA A 30 -6.58 26.94 -3.04
N GLY A 31 -7.81 26.91 -2.49
CA GLY A 31 -8.46 25.68 -2.04
C GLY A 31 -8.70 24.68 -3.16
N ALA A 32 -9.14 25.14 -4.33
CA ALA A 32 -9.33 24.29 -5.50
C ALA A 32 -7.99 23.72 -6.00
N VAL A 33 -6.94 24.54 -6.06
CA VAL A 33 -5.59 24.11 -6.47
C VAL A 33 -5.04 23.09 -5.46
N CYS A 34 -5.11 23.38 -4.16
CA CYS A 34 -4.71 22.44 -3.12
C CYS A 34 -5.52 21.13 -3.17
N GLY A 35 -6.82 21.22 -3.46
CA GLY A 35 -7.68 20.05 -3.62
C GLY A 35 -7.27 19.19 -4.81
N VAL A 36 -7.02 19.79 -5.98
CA VAL A 36 -6.57 19.09 -7.18
C VAL A 36 -5.19 18.47 -6.97
N LEU A 37 -4.25 19.21 -6.36
CA LEU A 37 -2.92 18.70 -6.04
C LEU A 37 -2.99 17.55 -5.03
N GLY A 38 -3.83 17.67 -4.00
CA GLY A 38 -4.05 16.62 -3.00
C GLY A 38 -4.63 15.35 -3.62
N LEU A 39 -5.67 15.48 -4.46
CA LEU A 39 -6.24 14.35 -5.20
C LEU A 39 -5.24 13.72 -6.17
N GLY A 40 -4.45 14.54 -6.86
CA GLY A 40 -3.37 14.07 -7.73
C GLY A 40 -2.31 13.29 -6.95
N LEU A 41 -1.92 13.76 -5.76
CA LEU A 41 -0.98 13.07 -4.88
C LEU A 41 -1.54 11.74 -4.40
N VAL A 42 -2.80 11.69 -3.96
CA VAL A 42 -3.46 10.46 -3.50
C VAL A 42 -3.58 9.46 -4.64
N ALA A 43 -3.98 9.91 -5.83
CA ALA A 43 -4.07 9.05 -7.02
C ALA A 43 -2.68 8.51 -7.44
N TRP A 44 -1.65 9.35 -7.38
CA TRP A 44 -0.27 8.95 -7.69
C TRP A 44 0.27 7.93 -6.68
N LEU A 45 0.15 8.23 -5.38
CA LEU A 45 0.59 7.34 -4.31
C LEU A 45 -0.17 6.02 -4.35
N GLY A 46 -1.50 6.06 -4.43
CA GLY A 46 -2.35 4.87 -4.50
C GLY A 46 -2.07 4.03 -5.75
N GLY A 47 -2.03 4.65 -6.94
CA GLY A 47 -1.73 3.95 -8.19
C GLY A 47 -0.33 3.31 -8.19
N SER A 48 0.68 4.05 -7.72
CA SER A 48 2.06 3.52 -7.65
C SER A 48 2.22 2.36 -6.67
N TYR A 49 1.40 2.32 -5.61
CA TYR A 49 1.41 1.22 -4.64
C TYR A 49 0.76 -0.03 -5.24
N LEU A 50 -0.41 0.14 -5.87
CA LEU A 50 -1.15 -0.97 -6.50
C LEU A 50 -0.40 -1.60 -7.68
N ILE A 51 0.32 -0.80 -8.49
CA ILE A 51 1.04 -1.34 -9.65
C ILE A 51 2.23 -2.20 -9.22
N ARG A 52 2.87 -1.92 -8.08
CA ARG A 52 4.03 -2.70 -7.59
C ARG A 52 3.69 -4.13 -7.16
N GLU A 53 2.46 -4.37 -6.71
CA GLU A 53 1.99 -5.70 -6.29
C GLU A 53 1.64 -6.65 -7.45
N THR A 54 1.69 -6.20 -8.70
CA THR A 54 1.15 -6.97 -9.84
C THR A 54 2.19 -7.79 -10.63
N THR A 55 3.48 -7.52 -10.49
CA THR A 55 4.49 -8.17 -11.36
C THR A 55 4.88 -9.58 -10.88
N ILE A 56 4.83 -9.83 -9.57
CA ILE A 56 5.09 -11.12 -8.95
C ILE A 56 4.25 -11.24 -7.67
N ASN A 57 3.31 -12.19 -7.64
CA ASN A 57 2.41 -12.42 -6.52
C ASN A 57 2.60 -13.85 -6.02
N GLY A 58 2.95 -14.02 -4.75
CA GLY A 58 3.17 -15.33 -4.15
C GLY A 58 2.14 -15.63 -3.07
N SER A 59 1.94 -16.91 -2.79
CA SER A 59 1.15 -17.41 -1.67
C SER A 59 1.71 -18.74 -1.18
N VAL A 60 1.41 -19.06 0.08
CA VAL A 60 1.75 -20.35 0.70
C VAL A 60 0.44 -21.06 1.05
N PRO A 61 -0.15 -21.83 0.13
CA PRO A 61 -1.43 -22.49 0.36
C PRO A 61 -1.38 -23.57 1.46
N SER A 62 -0.24 -24.23 1.62
CA SER A 62 -0.07 -25.30 2.62
C SER A 62 1.35 -25.36 3.15
N PHE A 63 1.47 -25.82 4.39
CA PHE A 63 2.74 -26.09 5.04
C PHE A 63 2.63 -27.28 5.99
N GLN A 64 3.77 -27.90 6.27
CA GLN A 64 3.90 -29.02 7.18
C GLN A 64 5.23 -28.93 7.91
N ALA A 65 5.19 -28.90 9.23
CA ALA A 65 6.38 -29.06 10.06
C ALA A 65 6.81 -30.53 10.04
N VAL A 66 7.88 -30.85 9.32
CA VAL A 66 8.40 -32.21 9.20
C VAL A 66 9.33 -32.57 10.36
N SER A 67 9.97 -31.56 10.98
CA SER A 67 10.77 -31.73 12.19
C SER A 67 10.82 -30.44 13.02
N ASP A 68 11.53 -30.47 14.16
CA ASP A 68 11.78 -29.28 14.97
C ASP A 68 12.78 -28.32 14.32
N THR A 69 13.40 -28.69 13.18
CA THR A 69 14.38 -27.87 12.48
C THR A 69 14.08 -27.72 10.99
N GLU A 70 12.91 -28.17 10.54
CA GLU A 70 12.52 -28.11 9.14
C GLU A 70 10.99 -28.05 8.97
N VAL A 71 10.57 -27.11 8.13
CA VAL A 71 9.19 -26.93 7.67
C VAL A 71 9.18 -27.05 6.15
N GLN A 72 8.34 -27.93 5.60
CA GLN A 72 8.06 -27.96 4.17
C GLN A 72 6.83 -27.10 3.89
N LEU A 73 6.90 -26.34 2.81
CA LEU A 73 5.80 -25.45 2.40
C LEU A 73 5.62 -25.51 0.89
N HIS A 74 4.38 -25.40 0.45
CA HIS A 74 4.05 -25.23 -0.95
C HIS A 74 4.12 -23.75 -1.28
N LEU A 75 5.01 -23.37 -2.18
CA LEU A 75 5.16 -22.01 -2.65
C LEU A 75 4.52 -21.89 -4.03
N ALA A 76 3.41 -21.14 -4.11
CA ALA A 76 2.70 -20.85 -5.35
C ALA A 76 2.92 -19.39 -5.74
N VAL A 77 3.50 -19.14 -6.91
CA VAL A 77 3.86 -17.80 -7.39
C VAL A 77 3.28 -17.58 -8.79
N ARG A 78 2.48 -16.53 -8.92
CA ARG A 78 1.95 -16.01 -10.18
C ARG A 78 2.82 -14.85 -10.65
N LYS A 79 3.28 -14.89 -11.90
CA LYS A 79 4.17 -13.88 -12.48
C LYS A 79 3.97 -13.75 -13.99
N SER A 80 4.55 -12.73 -14.59
CA SER A 80 4.67 -12.65 -16.05
C SER A 80 5.76 -13.62 -16.55
N ASP A 81 5.54 -14.23 -17.71
CA ASP A 81 6.56 -15.05 -18.36
C ASP A 81 7.81 -14.21 -18.67
N GLY A 82 8.99 -14.78 -18.43
CA GLY A 82 10.28 -14.08 -18.51
C GLY A 82 10.70 -13.33 -17.25
N THR A 83 9.83 -13.18 -16.24
CA THR A 83 10.19 -12.55 -14.96
C THR A 83 10.77 -13.58 -14.00
N ALA A 84 12.03 -13.42 -13.59
CA ALA A 84 12.63 -14.15 -12.46
C ALA A 84 12.48 -13.35 -11.17
N GLY A 85 12.68 -13.98 -10.02
CA GLY A 85 12.64 -13.30 -8.73
C GLY A 85 13.05 -14.16 -7.55
N SER A 86 12.85 -13.63 -6.36
CA SER A 86 13.01 -14.34 -5.09
C SER A 86 11.83 -14.05 -4.17
N CYS A 87 11.34 -15.08 -3.49
CA CYS A 87 10.25 -14.96 -2.52
C CYS A 87 10.76 -15.28 -1.13
N THR A 88 10.59 -14.35 -0.19
CA THR A 88 11.04 -14.50 1.19
C THR A 88 9.92 -15.09 2.03
N VAL A 89 10.19 -16.23 2.67
CA VAL A 89 9.23 -16.92 3.55
C VAL A 89 9.78 -16.96 4.97
N ARG A 90 8.88 -16.77 5.93
CA ARG A 90 9.14 -16.78 7.37
C ARG A 90 8.33 -17.87 8.06
N SER A 91 8.94 -18.56 9.01
CA SER A 91 8.24 -19.43 9.95
C SER A 91 8.40 -18.92 11.38
N GLN A 92 7.31 -18.98 12.13
CA GLN A 92 7.26 -18.63 13.55
C GLN A 92 6.95 -19.89 14.37
N GLY A 93 7.48 -19.96 15.59
CA GLY A 93 7.13 -21.00 16.55
C GLY A 93 5.85 -20.69 17.32
N GLU A 94 5.46 -21.58 18.23
CA GLU A 94 4.23 -21.44 19.03
C GLU A 94 4.18 -20.16 19.87
N ASN A 95 5.33 -19.69 20.34
CA ASN A 95 5.48 -18.44 21.08
C ASN A 95 5.55 -17.19 20.17
N GLY A 96 5.39 -17.34 18.86
CA GLY A 96 5.53 -16.27 17.88
C GLY A 96 6.98 -15.84 17.59
N ALA A 97 7.99 -16.51 18.17
CA ALA A 97 9.38 -16.23 17.83
C ALA A 97 9.67 -16.67 16.39
N VAL A 98 10.44 -15.87 15.66
CA VAL A 98 10.87 -16.25 14.31
C VAL A 98 11.91 -17.35 14.41
N VAL A 99 11.57 -18.51 13.86
CA VAL A 99 12.43 -19.71 13.91
C VAL A 99 13.08 -20.01 12.57
N GLY A 100 12.62 -19.42 11.47
CA GLY A 100 13.27 -19.58 10.17
C GLY A 100 12.88 -18.48 9.19
N VAL A 101 13.83 -18.05 8.39
CA VAL A 101 13.63 -17.14 7.26
C VAL A 101 14.53 -17.60 6.12
N ALA A 102 13.97 -17.74 4.92
CA ALA A 102 14.75 -18.04 3.72
C ALA A 102 14.14 -17.39 2.49
N ASP A 103 15.02 -17.12 1.53
CA ASP A 103 14.67 -16.65 0.20
C ASP A 103 14.67 -17.83 -0.78
N PHE A 104 13.54 -18.04 -1.44
CA PHE A 104 13.40 -19.07 -2.47
C PHE A 104 13.49 -18.46 -3.86
N PRO A 105 14.41 -18.93 -4.72
CA PRO A 105 14.53 -18.43 -6.08
C PRO A 105 13.34 -18.90 -6.93
N VAL A 106 12.80 -17.98 -7.72
CA VAL A 106 11.71 -18.22 -8.68
C VAL A 106 12.27 -18.07 -10.10
N PRO A 107 12.16 -19.10 -10.95
CA PRO A 107 12.75 -19.09 -12.29
C PRO A 107 12.04 -18.12 -13.24
N ALA A 108 12.72 -17.66 -14.30
CA ALA A 108 12.16 -16.74 -15.28
C ALA A 108 11.03 -17.34 -16.13
N GLY A 109 11.10 -18.65 -16.42
CA GLY A 109 10.14 -19.31 -17.31
C GLY A 109 8.77 -19.49 -16.66
N GLY A 110 7.72 -19.40 -17.48
CA GLY A 110 6.34 -19.67 -17.10
C GLY A 110 5.64 -18.50 -16.40
N GLY A 111 4.31 -18.50 -16.46
CA GLY A 111 3.47 -17.55 -15.72
C GLY A 111 3.10 -18.01 -14.31
N ASP A 112 3.35 -19.27 -14.01
CA ASP A 112 3.01 -19.94 -12.76
C ASP A 112 4.21 -20.77 -12.29
N TYR A 113 4.55 -20.65 -11.03
CA TYR A 113 5.56 -21.46 -10.36
C TYR A 113 4.95 -22.06 -9.10
N ASP A 114 4.86 -23.39 -9.04
CA ASP A 114 4.39 -24.14 -7.88
C ASP A 114 5.45 -25.18 -7.51
N ALA A 115 5.95 -25.11 -6.29
CA ALA A 115 6.96 -26.04 -5.80
C ALA A 115 6.85 -26.25 -4.29
N VAL A 116 7.15 -27.46 -3.85
CA VAL A 116 7.40 -27.75 -2.43
C VAL A 116 8.84 -27.39 -2.11
N VAL A 117 9.03 -26.52 -1.14
CA VAL A 117 10.35 -26.07 -0.69
C VAL A 117 10.52 -26.34 0.80
N SER A 118 11.75 -26.64 1.21
CA SER A 118 12.10 -26.85 2.61
C SER A 118 12.73 -25.60 3.21
N LEU A 119 12.13 -25.12 4.30
CA LEU A 119 12.62 -24.03 5.12
C LEU A 119 13.28 -24.63 6.36
N ARG A 120 14.59 -24.39 6.52
CA ARG A 120 15.28 -24.74 7.76
C ARG A 120 14.89 -23.81 8.88
N THR A 121 14.62 -24.38 10.05
CA THR A 121 14.26 -23.65 11.25
C THR A 121 15.21 -24.00 12.42
N THR A 122 15.32 -23.09 13.38
CA THR A 122 16.10 -23.28 14.62
C THR A 122 15.28 -23.96 15.72
N ALA A 123 13.95 -23.92 15.62
CA ALA A 123 12.98 -24.60 16.46
C ALA A 123 11.71 -24.91 15.64
N ARG A 124 10.79 -25.68 16.23
CA ARG A 124 9.61 -26.16 15.51
C ARG A 124 8.74 -24.99 15.02
N GLY A 125 8.58 -24.89 13.70
CA GLY A 125 7.73 -23.90 13.06
C GLY A 125 6.26 -24.31 13.12
N THR A 126 5.40 -23.40 13.55
CA THR A 126 3.94 -23.56 13.57
C THR A 126 3.26 -22.74 12.47
N THR A 127 4.00 -21.88 11.77
CA THR A 127 3.51 -21.10 10.62
C THR A 127 4.47 -21.12 9.43
N ALA A 128 3.99 -20.77 8.25
CA ALA A 128 4.78 -20.47 7.07
C ALA A 128 4.14 -19.29 6.33
N GLU A 129 4.68 -18.10 6.51
CA GLU A 129 4.15 -16.84 5.98
C GLU A 129 5.07 -16.32 4.88
N LEU A 130 4.49 -15.97 3.73
CA LEU A 130 5.20 -15.23 2.70
C LEU A 130 5.30 -13.76 3.10
N LEU A 131 6.53 -13.26 3.24
CA LEU A 131 6.77 -11.83 3.53
C LEU A 131 6.69 -10.96 2.29
N GLY A 132 7.11 -11.51 1.15
CA GLY A 132 7.03 -10.82 -0.13
C GLY A 132 7.82 -11.52 -1.22
N CYS A 133 7.58 -11.11 -2.46
CA CYS A 133 8.34 -11.54 -3.61
C CYS A 133 8.95 -10.31 -4.30
N THR A 134 10.21 -10.41 -4.67
CA THR A 134 10.94 -9.36 -5.38
C THR A 134 11.35 -9.86 -6.76
N PRO A 135 11.04 -9.14 -7.83
CA PRO A 135 11.53 -9.49 -9.17
C PRO A 135 13.04 -9.27 -9.23
N ALA A 136 13.73 -10.14 -9.96
CA ALA A 136 15.13 -9.97 -10.31
C ALA A 136 15.26 -8.76 -11.24
N LYS A 137 16.34 -8.00 -11.07
CA LYS A 137 16.63 -6.78 -11.85
C LYS A 137 17.19 -7.11 -13.23
#